data_AF-A0AAV0VLE2-F1
#
_entry.id   AF-A0AAV0VLE2-F1
#
_cell.length_a   1.000
_cell.length_b   1.000
_cell.length_c   1.000
_cell.angle_alpha   90.00
_cell.angle_beta   90.00
_cell.angle_gamma   90.00
#
_symmetry.space_group_name_H-M   'P 1'
#
loop_
_entity.id
_entity.type
_entity.pdbx_description
1 polymer ?
#
loop_
_entity_poly.entity_id
_entity_poly.type
_entity_poly.pdbx_seq_one_letter_code
_entity_poly.pdbx_strand_id
1 'polypeptide(L)'
;MLSDAAPYMVKTGQSLAVFYPNLIHVTCVAHMFNRIAERVREMYPDVNKLISNIKKVFLKSPYHVQVYKEILPDTPLPPEPVLTRWGTWLEAAIFNCDNFPGLKKVIEELSGQNSPSQSILKCKTVFDLETVENDLIFIKTHFLVLVTSIKRWASGCRSAVQ
;
A
#
# COMPACT_ATOMS: atom_id res chain seq x y z
N MET A 1 -16.40 -8.17 24.00
CA MET A 1 -15.29 -7.20 23.82
C MET A 1 -14.83 -7.26 22.37
N LEU A 2 -14.95 -6.17 21.62
CA LEU A 2 -14.43 -6.06 20.26
C LEU A 2 -13.11 -5.26 20.30
N SER A 3 -12.00 -5.85 19.87
CA SER A 3 -10.72 -5.14 19.79
C SER A 3 -9.79 -5.76 18.74
N ASP A 4 -8.57 -5.23 18.59
CA ASP A 4 -7.56 -5.92 17.80
C ASP A 4 -7.11 -7.25 18.43
N ALA A 5 -6.29 -8.01 17.67
CA ALA A 5 -5.71 -9.28 18.07
C ALA A 5 -4.28 -9.11 18.64
N ALA A 6 -3.91 -7.91 19.09
CA ALA A 6 -2.61 -7.72 19.72
C ALA A 6 -2.55 -8.59 21.00
N PRO A 7 -1.39 -9.20 21.31
CA PRO A 7 -1.28 -10.14 22.43
C PRO A 7 -1.80 -9.59 23.76
N TYR A 8 -1.59 -8.29 24.01
CA TYR A 8 -2.06 -7.63 25.23
C TYR A 8 -3.59 -7.46 25.26
N MET A 9 -4.24 -7.23 24.11
CA MET A 9 -5.71 -7.13 24.04
C MET A 9 -6.38 -8.48 24.22
N VAL A 10 -5.81 -9.54 23.66
CA VAL A 10 -6.26 -10.92 23.89
C VAL A 10 -6.12 -11.28 25.38
N LYS A 11 -4.96 -10.98 25.99
CA LYS A 11 -4.72 -11.20 27.43
C LYS A 11 -5.66 -10.38 28.31
N THR A 12 -6.00 -9.16 27.89
CA THR A 12 -6.98 -8.31 28.58
C THR A 12 -8.37 -8.93 28.52
N GLY A 13 -8.82 -9.40 27.36
CA GLY A 13 -10.09 -10.10 27.21
C GLY A 13 -10.18 -11.35 28.11
N GLN A 14 -9.11 -12.15 28.15
CA GLN A 14 -9.00 -13.31 29.04
C GLN A 14 -9.06 -12.93 30.52
N SER A 15 -8.38 -11.85 30.91
CA SER A 15 -8.37 -11.37 32.30
C SER A 15 -9.74 -10.84 32.73
N LEU A 16 -10.43 -10.13 31.83
CA LEU A 16 -11.78 -9.61 32.08
C LEU A 16 -12.84 -10.72 32.14
N ALA A 17 -12.66 -11.83 31.44
CA ALA A 17 -13.59 -12.96 31.47
C ALA A 17 -13.74 -13.56 32.89
N VAL A 18 -12.76 -13.38 33.78
CA VAL A 18 -12.86 -13.78 35.20
C VAL A 18 -13.96 -13.00 35.93
N PHE A 19 -14.08 -11.70 35.64
CA PHE A 19 -15.09 -10.83 36.25
C PHE A 19 -16.41 -10.82 35.46
N TYR A 20 -16.35 -11.16 34.18
CA TYR A 20 -17.49 -11.17 33.25
C TYR A 20 -17.58 -12.54 32.56
N PRO A 21 -18.21 -13.56 33.19
CA PRO A 21 -18.19 -14.94 32.70
C PRO A 21 -18.75 -15.15 31.28
N ASN A 22 -19.61 -14.23 30.82
CA ASN A 22 -20.20 -14.26 29.48
C ASN A 22 -19.45 -13.37 28.46
N LEU A 23 -18.28 -12.82 28.82
CA LEU A 23 -17.50 -11.97 27.93
C LEU A 23 -16.80 -12.81 26.86
N ILE A 24 -17.17 -12.55 25.60
CA ILE A 24 -16.48 -13.10 24.43
C ILE A 24 -15.58 -12.00 23.84
N HIS A 25 -14.30 -12.32 23.64
CA HIS A 25 -13.39 -11.48 22.87
C HIS A 25 -13.52 -11.80 21.39
N VAL A 26 -13.79 -10.78 20.58
CA VAL A 26 -13.91 -10.89 19.12
C VAL A 26 -12.88 -9.97 18.50
N THR A 27 -12.10 -10.50 17.57
CA THR A 27 -11.12 -9.72 16.82
C THR A 27 -11.83 -8.82 15.81
N CYS A 28 -11.42 -7.54 15.78
CA CYS A 28 -11.92 -6.56 14.84
C CYS A 28 -11.62 -6.98 13.39
N VAL A 29 -12.68 -7.12 12.60
CA VAL A 29 -12.62 -7.50 11.18
C VAL A 29 -11.75 -6.52 10.38
N ALA A 30 -11.79 -5.23 10.71
CA ALA A 30 -10.94 -4.22 10.06
C ALA A 30 -9.45 -4.51 10.29
N HIS A 31 -9.09 -4.94 11.50
CA HIS A 31 -7.72 -5.33 11.83
C HIS A 31 -7.31 -6.62 11.11
N MET A 32 -8.24 -7.58 10.98
CA MET A 32 -8.01 -8.81 10.21
C MET A 32 -7.72 -8.49 8.74
N PHE A 33 -8.50 -7.62 8.09
CA PHE A 33 -8.24 -7.21 6.71
C PHE A 33 -6.91 -6.47 6.56
N ASN A 34 -6.54 -5.61 7.52
CA ASN A 34 -5.24 -4.96 7.47
C ASN A 34 -4.09 -5.98 7.55
N ARG A 35 -4.19 -7.02 8.38
CA ARG A 35 -3.18 -8.09 8.45
C ARG A 35 -3.06 -8.85 7.13
N ILE A 36 -4.17 -9.10 6.45
CA ILE A 36 -4.16 -9.72 5.12
C ILE A 36 -3.45 -8.79 4.13
N ALA A 37 -3.77 -7.49 4.12
CA ALA A 37 -3.11 -6.52 3.24
C ALA A 37 -1.58 -6.44 3.47
N GLU A 38 -1.13 -6.45 4.73
CA GLU A 38 0.30 -6.51 5.06
C GLU A 38 0.93 -7.82 4.59
N ARG A 39 0.22 -8.94 4.72
CA ARG A 39 0.71 -10.23 4.24
C ARG A 39 0.85 -10.26 2.72
N VAL A 40 -0.10 -9.67 1.98
CA VAL A 40 0.01 -9.49 0.53
C VAL A 40 1.26 -8.68 0.21
N ARG A 41 1.49 -7.55 0.86
CA ARG A 41 2.71 -6.73 0.65
C ARG A 41 4.00 -7.55 0.83
N GLU A 42 4.07 -8.40 1.85
CA GLU A 42 5.24 -9.26 2.10
C GLU A 42 5.45 -10.32 1.00
N MET A 43 4.38 -10.81 0.38
CA MET A 43 4.44 -11.81 -0.69
C MET A 43 4.96 -11.23 -2.01
N TYR A 44 4.89 -9.92 -2.21
CA TYR A 44 5.32 -9.24 -3.45
C TYR A 44 6.46 -8.23 -3.18
N PRO A 45 7.68 -8.72 -2.86
CA PRO A 45 8.81 -7.87 -2.51
C PRO A 45 9.23 -6.90 -3.63
N ASP A 46 9.14 -7.31 -4.89
CA ASP A 46 9.50 -6.45 -6.03
C ASP A 46 8.49 -5.33 -6.25
N VAL A 47 7.19 -5.63 -6.16
CA VAL A 47 6.13 -4.58 -6.16
C VAL A 47 6.32 -3.64 -4.97
N ASN A 48 6.64 -4.16 -3.78
CA ASN A 48 6.91 -3.33 -2.62
C ASN A 48 8.16 -2.44 -2.81
N LYS A 49 9.21 -2.97 -3.45
CA LYS A 49 10.42 -2.24 -3.83
C LYS A 49 10.10 -1.16 -4.87
N LEU A 50 9.27 -1.46 -5.86
CA LEU A 50 8.82 -0.50 -6.88
C LEU A 50 8.13 0.70 -6.23
N ILE A 51 7.06 0.44 -5.47
CA ILE A 51 6.27 1.46 -4.79
C ILE A 51 7.15 2.33 -3.88
N SER A 52 8.02 1.70 -3.10
CA SER A 52 8.91 2.41 -2.16
C SER A 52 9.92 3.30 -2.87
N ASN A 53 10.41 2.92 -4.05
CA ASN A 53 11.37 3.74 -4.81
C ASN A 53 10.69 4.80 -5.67
N ILE A 54 9.51 4.52 -6.25
CA ILE A 54 8.71 5.53 -6.96
C ILE A 54 8.43 6.74 -6.09
N LYS A 55 8.03 6.51 -4.83
CA LYS A 55 7.89 7.60 -3.84
C LYS A 55 9.17 8.45 -3.73
N LYS A 56 10.33 7.81 -3.64
CA LYS A 56 11.62 8.49 -3.49
C LYS A 56 12.02 9.29 -4.73
N VAL A 57 11.62 8.84 -5.93
CA VAL A 57 11.87 9.56 -7.18
C VAL A 57 11.26 10.96 -7.13
N PHE A 58 10.03 11.11 -6.61
CA PHE A 58 9.30 12.37 -6.69
C PHE A 58 9.37 13.25 -5.43
N LEU A 59 9.80 12.71 -4.28
CA LEU A 59 9.71 13.38 -2.98
C LEU A 59 10.37 14.79 -2.92
N LYS A 60 11.44 15.04 -3.69
CA LYS A 60 12.22 16.30 -3.61
C LYS A 60 12.81 16.78 -4.93
N SER A 61 12.21 16.43 -6.07
CA SER A 61 12.74 16.82 -7.38
C SER A 61 11.65 17.48 -8.24
N PRO A 62 11.62 18.83 -8.31
CA PRO A 62 10.70 19.55 -9.19
C PRO A 62 10.86 19.13 -10.65
N TYR A 63 12.10 18.84 -11.08
CA TYR A 63 12.39 18.37 -12.42
C TYR A 63 11.76 16.99 -12.71
N HIS A 64 11.82 16.05 -11.76
CA HIS A 64 11.15 14.75 -11.96
C HIS A 64 9.64 14.91 -12.04
N VAL A 65 9.05 15.81 -11.25
CA VAL A 65 7.62 16.13 -11.31
C VAL A 65 7.26 16.77 -12.65
N GLN A 66 8.14 17.61 -13.21
CA GLN A 66 7.94 18.19 -14.54
C GLN A 66 7.91 17.09 -15.62
N VAL A 67 8.94 16.24 -15.70
CA VAL A 67 8.99 15.12 -16.66
C VAL A 67 7.77 14.21 -16.50
N TYR A 68 7.37 13.93 -15.25
CA TYR A 68 6.16 13.18 -14.96
C TYR A 68 4.92 13.82 -15.59
N LYS A 69 4.71 15.13 -15.40
CA LYS A 69 3.55 15.84 -15.94
C LYS A 69 3.58 16.01 -17.46
N GLU A 70 4.76 16.02 -18.08
CA GLU A 70 4.90 16.02 -19.54
C GLU A 70 4.44 14.68 -20.15
N ILE A 71 4.69 13.56 -19.46
CA ILE A 71 4.32 12.21 -19.94
C ILE A 71 2.92 11.80 -19.48
N LEU A 72 2.51 12.21 -18.28
CA LEU A 72 1.24 11.88 -17.62
C LEU A 72 0.56 13.17 -17.09
N PRO A 73 0.05 14.05 -17.98
CA PRO A 73 -0.46 15.38 -17.59
C PRO A 73 -1.72 15.31 -16.71
N ASP A 74 -2.60 14.35 -16.98
CA ASP A 74 -3.89 14.20 -16.29
C ASP A 74 -3.84 13.21 -15.12
N THR A 75 -2.67 12.63 -14.84
CA THR A 75 -2.51 11.65 -13.75
C THR A 75 -1.95 12.35 -12.50
N PRO A 76 -2.56 12.14 -11.32
CA PRO A 76 -1.99 12.67 -10.08
C PRO A 76 -0.68 11.97 -9.76
N LEU A 77 0.21 12.64 -9.02
CA LEU A 77 1.46 12.02 -8.56
C LEU A 77 1.19 10.71 -7.81
N PRO A 78 2.11 9.71 -7.92
CA PRO A 78 1.94 8.43 -7.25
C PRO A 78 1.63 8.60 -5.76
N PRO A 79 0.62 7.89 -5.24
CA PRO A 79 0.24 8.02 -3.84
C PRO A 79 1.38 7.55 -2.94
N GLU A 80 1.59 8.28 -1.85
CA GLU A 80 2.57 7.88 -0.86
C GLU A 80 1.95 6.91 0.15
N PRO A 81 2.35 5.63 0.16
CA PRO A 81 1.88 4.72 1.19
C PRO A 81 2.39 5.19 2.55
N VAL A 82 1.46 5.24 3.51
CA VAL A 82 1.73 5.60 4.90
C VAL A 82 1.68 4.30 5.70
N LEU A 83 2.81 3.88 6.25
CA LEU A 83 2.93 2.59 6.96
C LEU A 83 1.88 2.40 8.06
N THR A 84 1.46 3.48 8.72
CA THR A 84 0.47 3.44 9.80
C THR A 84 -0.98 3.49 9.32
N ARG A 85 -1.23 3.74 8.03
CA ARG A 85 -2.58 3.88 7.47
C ARG A 85 -2.95 2.66 6.64
N TRP A 86 -3.94 1.92 7.14
CA TRP A 86 -4.39 0.64 6.58
C TRP A 86 -4.80 0.75 5.12
N GLY A 87 -4.35 -0.21 4.31
CA GLY A 87 -4.71 -0.33 2.88
C GLY A 87 -3.99 0.61 1.92
N THR A 88 -3.20 1.59 2.40
CA THR A 88 -2.53 2.57 1.51
C THR A 88 -1.50 1.95 0.59
N TRP A 89 -0.86 0.85 1.00
CA TRP A 89 0.05 0.11 0.13
C TRP A 89 -0.68 -0.55 -1.05
N LEU A 90 -1.86 -1.14 -0.81
CA LEU A 90 -2.68 -1.73 -1.88
C LEU A 90 -3.19 -0.66 -2.85
N GLU A 91 -3.58 0.51 -2.35
CA GLU A 91 -3.94 1.65 -3.21
C GLU A 91 -2.77 2.07 -4.11
N ALA A 92 -1.56 2.13 -3.56
CA ALA A 92 -0.37 2.42 -4.35
C ALA A 92 -0.08 1.33 -5.39
N ALA A 93 -0.26 0.05 -5.04
CA ALA A 93 -0.12 -1.05 -6.00
C ALA A 93 -1.13 -0.93 -7.15
N ILE A 94 -2.40 -0.65 -6.84
CA ILE A 94 -3.44 -0.45 -7.85
C ILE A 94 -3.13 0.75 -8.75
N PHE A 95 -2.73 1.87 -8.16
CA PHE A 95 -2.31 3.05 -8.94
C PHE A 95 -1.14 2.74 -9.89
N ASN A 96 -0.15 1.98 -9.42
CA ASN A 96 0.97 1.56 -10.25
C ASN A 96 0.55 0.64 -11.38
N CYS A 97 -0.40 -0.27 -11.13
CA CYS A 97 -1.00 -1.12 -12.16
C CYS A 97 -1.74 -0.30 -13.23
N ASP A 98 -2.55 0.68 -12.81
CA ASP A 98 -3.39 1.49 -13.71
C ASP A 98 -2.55 2.39 -14.63
N ASN A 99 -1.37 2.80 -14.15
CA ASN A 99 -0.50 3.75 -14.85
C ASN A 99 0.83 3.11 -15.28
N PHE A 100 0.90 1.77 -15.35
CA PHE A 100 2.15 1.04 -15.54
C PHE A 100 2.96 1.50 -16.77
N PRO A 101 2.37 1.59 -17.99
CA PRO A 101 3.14 2.00 -19.17
C PRO A 101 3.69 3.43 -19.07
N GLY A 102 2.90 4.35 -18.52
CA GLY A 102 3.30 5.73 -18.34
C GLY A 102 4.39 5.90 -17.29
N LEU A 103 4.26 5.22 -16.15
CA LEU A 103 5.28 5.22 -15.10
C LEU A 103 6.59 4.61 -15.58
N LYS A 104 6.53 3.51 -16.34
CA LYS A 104 7.71 2.91 -16.96
C LYS A 104 8.42 3.91 -17.87
N LYS A 105 7.69 4.57 -18.76
CA LYS A 105 8.23 5.61 -19.65
C LYS A 105 8.86 6.78 -18.89
N VAL A 106 8.22 7.25 -17.81
CA VAL A 106 8.80 8.29 -16.94
C VAL A 106 10.14 7.84 -16.35
N ILE A 107 10.22 6.61 -15.84
CA ILE A 107 11.47 6.10 -15.27
C ILE A 107 12.55 5.90 -16.34
N GLU A 108 12.18 5.47 -17.54
CA GLU A 108 13.11 5.36 -18.67
C GLU A 108 13.71 6.72 -19.03
N GLU A 109 12.90 7.76 -19.18
CA GLU A 109 13.34 9.13 -19.45
C GLU A 109 14.26 9.66 -18.34
N LEU A 110 13.83 9.52 -17.08
CA LEU A 110 14.63 9.96 -15.93
C LEU A 110 15.95 9.17 -15.79
N SER A 111 16.00 7.92 -16.27
CA SER A 111 17.21 7.10 -16.26
C SER A 111 18.26 7.54 -17.27
N GLY A 112 17.87 8.29 -18.32
CA GLY A 112 18.75 8.81 -19.36
C GLY A 112 19.55 10.05 -18.95
N GLN A 113 19.31 10.60 -17.77
CA GLN A 113 20.01 11.79 -17.26
C GLN A 113 21.49 11.48 -16.95
N ASN A 114 22.33 12.53 -16.91
CA ASN A 114 23.77 12.40 -16.63
C ASN A 114 24.09 11.76 -15.26
N SER A 115 23.21 11.92 -14.27
CA SER A 115 23.41 11.37 -12.92
C SER A 115 22.07 10.91 -12.31
N PRO A 116 21.57 9.73 -12.70
CA PRO A 116 20.29 9.23 -12.20
C PRO A 116 20.42 8.80 -10.74
N SER A 117 19.44 9.16 -9.93
CA SER A 117 19.39 8.74 -8.53
C SER A 117 19.30 7.22 -8.38
N GLN A 118 19.79 6.67 -7.26
CA GLN A 118 19.66 5.24 -6.95
C GLN A 118 18.20 4.76 -6.91
N SER A 119 17.24 5.62 -6.56
CA SER A 119 15.82 5.27 -6.62
C SER A 119 15.31 5.10 -8.06
N ILE A 120 15.78 5.92 -9.01
CA ILE A 120 15.43 5.78 -10.44
C ILE A 120 15.95 4.44 -10.97
N LEU A 121 17.23 4.14 -10.71
CA LEU A 121 17.85 2.90 -11.15
C LEU A 121 17.14 1.67 -10.57
N LYS A 122 16.79 1.70 -9.28
CA LYS A 122 16.02 0.62 -8.64
C LYS A 122 14.63 0.45 -9.24
N CYS A 123 13.94 1.53 -9.59
CA CYS A 123 12.65 1.45 -10.29
C CYS A 123 12.84 0.82 -11.67
N LYS A 124 13.83 1.27 -12.44
CA LYS A 124 14.12 0.75 -13.78
C LYS A 124 14.35 -0.75 -13.77
N THR A 125 15.24 -1.24 -12.90
CA THR A 125 15.50 -2.68 -12.74
C THR A 125 14.23 -3.47 -12.45
N VAL A 126 13.29 -2.91 -11.67
CA VAL A 126 12.04 -3.60 -11.35
C VAL A 126 11.05 -3.53 -12.52
N PHE A 127 10.96 -2.41 -13.24
CA PHE A 127 10.14 -2.27 -14.46
C PHE A 127 10.60 -3.14 -15.63
N ASP A 128 11.86 -3.57 -15.61
CA ASP A 128 12.45 -4.49 -16.59
C ASP A 128 12.19 -5.97 -16.25
N LEU A 129 11.65 -6.27 -15.06
CA LEU A 129 11.21 -7.63 -14.72
C LEU A 129 9.93 -7.97 -15.48
N GLU A 130 9.94 -9.10 -16.19
CA GLU A 130 8.77 -9.59 -16.94
C GLU A 130 7.56 -9.92 -16.03
N THR A 131 7.81 -10.15 -14.73
CA THR A 131 6.77 -10.57 -13.78
C THR A 131 6.04 -9.40 -13.12
N VAL A 132 6.65 -8.21 -13.01
CA VAL A 132 6.11 -7.16 -12.12
C VAL A 132 4.75 -6.64 -12.58
N GLU A 133 4.52 -6.56 -13.89
CA GLU A 133 3.24 -6.12 -14.44
C GLU A 133 2.15 -7.16 -14.13
N ASN A 134 2.46 -8.45 -14.30
CA ASN A 134 1.56 -9.54 -13.95
C ASN A 134 1.26 -9.58 -12.45
N ASP A 135 2.26 -9.34 -11.59
CA ASP A 135 2.08 -9.26 -10.14
C ASP A 135 1.16 -8.09 -9.75
N LEU A 136 1.33 -6.93 -10.37
CA LEU A 136 0.47 -5.76 -10.17
C LEU A 136 -0.98 -6.05 -10.61
N ILE A 137 -1.16 -6.68 -11.77
CA ILE A 137 -2.48 -7.10 -12.29
C ILE A 137 -3.13 -8.10 -11.34
N PHE A 138 -2.37 -9.09 -10.86
CA PHE A 138 -2.85 -10.08 -9.90
C PHE A 138 -3.30 -9.40 -8.60
N ILE A 139 -2.48 -8.51 -8.06
CA ILE A 139 -2.81 -7.79 -6.82
C ILE A 139 -4.09 -6.98 -7.00
N LYS A 140 -4.20 -6.22 -8.09
CA LYS A 140 -5.39 -5.43 -8.40
C LYS A 140 -6.63 -6.32 -8.52
N THR A 141 -6.53 -7.42 -9.27
CA THR A 141 -7.68 -8.31 -9.54
C THR A 141 -8.19 -9.00 -8.27
N HIS A 142 -7.30 -9.47 -7.40
CA HIS A 142 -7.67 -10.29 -6.25
C HIS A 142 -7.81 -9.52 -4.93
N PHE A 143 -7.11 -8.39 -4.77
CA PHE A 143 -7.04 -7.69 -3.48
C PHE A 143 -7.65 -6.29 -3.49
N LEU A 144 -8.20 -5.80 -4.61
CA LEU A 144 -8.95 -4.54 -4.65
C LEU A 144 -10.12 -4.52 -3.63
N VAL A 145 -10.77 -5.67 -3.42
CA VAL A 145 -11.84 -5.82 -2.42
C VAL A 145 -11.37 -5.55 -0.98
N LEU A 146 -10.09 -5.77 -0.68
CA LEU A 146 -9.54 -5.46 0.64
C LEU A 146 -9.48 -3.96 0.87
N VAL A 147 -9.15 -3.15 -0.16
CA VAL A 147 -9.10 -1.68 -0.04
C VAL A 147 -10.47 -1.12 0.31
N THR A 148 -11.51 -1.54 -0.41
CA THR A 148 -12.89 -1.08 -0.16
C THR A 148 -13.40 -1.56 1.19
N SER A 149 -13.10 -2.80 1.57
CA SER A 149 -13.45 -3.36 2.88
C SER A 149 -12.79 -2.58 4.00
N ILE A 150 -11.47 -2.38 3.96
CA ILE A 150 -10.72 -1.64 5.00
C ILE A 150 -11.30 -0.23 5.17
N LYS A 151 -11.60 0.49 4.09
CA LYS A 151 -12.20 1.83 4.16
C LYS A 151 -13.58 1.83 4.83
N ARG A 152 -14.44 0.87 4.46
CA ARG A 152 -15.79 0.73 5.02
C ARG A 152 -15.76 0.42 6.51
N TRP A 153 -14.89 -0.48 6.95
CA TRP A 153 -14.81 -0.87 8.36
C TRP A 153 -14.01 0.11 9.23
N ALA A 154 -12.99 0.78 8.67
CA ALA A 154 -12.22 1.79 9.39
C ALA A 154 -12.99 3.11 9.60
N SER A 155 -13.98 3.42 8.76
CA SER A 155 -14.88 4.56 8.98
C SER A 155 -15.90 4.27 10.08
N GLY A 156 -16.45 3.05 10.15
CA GLY A 156 -17.34 2.62 11.23
C GLY A 156 -16.71 2.61 12.63
N CYS A 157 -15.41 2.32 12.73
CA CYS A 157 -14.69 2.45 14.01
C CYS A 157 -14.55 3.90 14.50
N ARG A 158 -14.59 4.90 13.61
CA ARG A 158 -14.49 6.33 13.99
C ARG A 158 -15.81 6.90 14.48
N SER A 159 -16.95 6.39 13.99
CA SER A 159 -18.28 6.82 14.40
C SER A 159 -18.79 6.16 15.69
N ALA A 160 -18.07 5.15 16.22
CA ALA A 160 -18.43 4.47 17.46
C ALA A 160 -17.74 5.07 18.72
N VAL A 161 -17.03 6.18 18.56
CA VAL A 161 -16.30 6.90 19.63
C VAL A 161 -16.85 8.33 19.82
N GLN A 162 -18.01 8.63 19.22
CA GLN A 162 -18.78 9.85 19.47
C GLN A 162 -20.11 9.49 20.11
#